data_AF-A0A953YMJ2-F1
#
_entry.id   AF-A0A953YMJ2-F1
#
_cell.length_a   1.000
_cell.length_b   1.000
_cell.length_c   1.000
_cell.angle_alpha   90.00
_cell.angle_beta   90.00
_cell.angle_gamma   90.00
#
_symmetry.space_group_name_H-M   'P 1'
#
loop_
_entity.id
_entity.type
_entity.pdbx_description
1 polymer ?
#
loop_
_entity_poly.entity_id
_entity_poly.type
_entity_poly.pdbx_seq_one_letter_code
_entity_poly.pdbx_strand_id
1 'polypeptide(L)'
;MRLSSRMGVACGAVAIAAAIGSGPILRAEAQEPLPELGEVCDRAPTACLLFQDAWATVGEIGRAAGSGGPDPYLERHAQALVAIGLGLSAFGLDEPAGEAVDRAIAMMAADPLGARLTDFRLMLAVGRHTTYGLLDGQGVVTDRFADPSIEWRVLALLAQQQLQFGLDADAAATIQELDETIADIPPNPWPLLVLAELRTRTGRPEEALPLVEAFAANDLDWRDLRSVADAGAGLAEALAAAGRVAEAEHLLELWNDPLDQSILRAGLAAGLAQAGEADAAAEHLATAVGTVTGAEDATPYFAADALVQIGTAYDRAGLGDRAVEVLDLALAEIARTDDFPSVNQVLRHIGQAHLDAGRMDLWQQVLAAHLEAIAGEDNGATQGSALNMIVLAQANAGLFDGAEETIAAIPFDGARTAGLARLAQGLAADGQVEAARQRLLEARALALSMSSGSLQADALLAVVDGQVIAALLAYQDGE
;
A
#
# COMPACT_ATOMS: atom_id res chain seq x y z
N MET A 1 2.24 19.19 -17.74
CA MET A 1 2.73 17.80 -17.59
C MET A 1 2.03 17.23 -16.38
N ARG A 2 1.59 15.97 -16.40
CA ARG A 2 0.87 15.35 -15.26
C ARG A 2 1.82 14.47 -14.45
N LEU A 3 1.64 14.42 -13.13
CA LEU A 3 2.44 13.65 -12.18
C LEU A 3 1.63 12.60 -11.38
N SER A 4 0.32 12.53 -11.61
CA SER A 4 -0.68 11.89 -10.73
C SER A 4 -0.72 10.35 -10.72
N SER A 5 0.35 9.65 -11.09
CA SER A 5 0.30 8.19 -11.37
C SER A 5 1.02 7.30 -10.35
N ARG A 6 1.27 7.76 -9.11
CA ARG A 6 2.08 7.02 -8.12
C ARG A 6 1.70 7.25 -6.64
N MET A 7 0.57 6.71 -6.18
CA MET A 7 0.32 6.48 -4.73
C MET A 7 -0.63 5.29 -4.50
N GLY A 8 -0.18 4.30 -3.71
CA GLY A 8 -0.87 3.01 -3.54
C GLY A 8 -0.90 2.49 -2.08
N VAL A 9 -2.09 2.58 -1.48
CA VAL A 9 -2.64 1.97 -0.25
C VAL A 9 -1.83 0.92 0.54
N ALA A 10 -1.80 1.09 1.87
CA ALA A 10 -1.84 -0.02 2.84
C ALA A 10 -2.51 0.42 4.18
N CYS A 11 -3.54 -0.30 4.68
CA CYS A 11 -4.02 -0.21 6.09
C CYS A 11 -5.03 -1.33 6.48
N GLY A 12 -5.01 -1.81 7.74
CA GLY A 12 -5.94 -2.82 8.30
C GLY A 12 -5.62 -3.23 9.76
N ALA A 13 -6.58 -3.82 10.52
CA ALA A 13 -6.50 -4.12 11.98
C ALA A 13 -7.13 -5.52 12.33
N VAL A 14 -7.62 -5.96 13.52
CA VAL A 14 -8.28 -5.37 14.72
C VAL A 14 -8.22 -6.34 15.95
N ALA A 15 -8.08 -5.81 17.19
CA ALA A 15 -8.34 -6.46 18.52
C ALA A 15 -7.39 -7.61 19.00
N ILE A 16 -7.24 -7.98 20.30
CA ILE A 16 -8.16 -8.02 21.48
C ILE A 16 -7.46 -7.58 22.80
N ALA A 17 -8.24 -7.02 23.74
CA ALA A 17 -7.80 -6.22 24.91
C ALA A 17 -7.46 -6.95 26.24
N ALA A 18 -6.77 -6.23 27.14
CA ALA A 18 -6.96 -6.23 28.61
C ALA A 18 -6.59 -4.85 29.19
N ALA A 19 -6.97 -4.52 30.44
CA ALA A 19 -6.91 -3.13 30.95
C ALA A 19 -6.10 -2.92 32.25
N ILE A 20 -5.44 -1.76 32.36
CA ILE A 20 -5.09 -0.97 33.57
C ILE A 20 -4.98 0.52 33.15
N GLY A 21 -5.12 1.48 34.07
CA GLY A 21 -5.46 2.88 33.73
C GLY A 21 -4.29 3.87 33.56
N SER A 22 -4.18 4.47 32.37
CA SER A 22 -3.20 5.50 31.97
C SER A 22 -3.73 6.96 31.98
N GLY A 23 -4.98 7.17 32.43
CA GLY A 23 -5.73 8.42 32.28
C GLY A 23 -5.19 9.76 32.84
N PRO A 24 -4.18 9.83 33.75
CA PRO A 24 -3.60 11.12 34.15
C PRO A 24 -2.73 11.80 33.09
N ILE A 25 -1.99 11.02 32.30
CA ILE A 25 -0.95 11.50 31.37
C ILE A 25 -1.61 12.23 30.18
N LEU A 26 -2.51 11.51 29.49
CA LEU A 26 -3.33 11.93 28.36
C LEU A 26 -4.12 13.24 28.54
N ARG A 27 -4.31 13.71 29.78
CA ARG A 27 -5.03 14.96 30.09
C ARG A 27 -4.14 16.21 30.15
N ALA A 28 -2.82 16.04 30.33
CA ALA A 28 -1.86 17.14 30.27
C ALA A 28 -1.50 17.45 28.80
N GLU A 29 -1.14 16.40 28.05
CA GLU A 29 -0.64 16.51 26.67
C GLU A 29 -1.66 17.11 25.71
N ALA A 30 -2.95 16.74 25.85
CA ALA A 30 -4.05 17.23 25.01
C ALA A 30 -4.42 18.73 25.22
N GLN A 31 -3.55 19.51 25.89
CA GLN A 31 -3.67 20.95 26.11
C GLN A 31 -2.42 21.75 25.70
N GLU A 32 -1.33 21.10 25.26
CA GLU A 32 -0.11 21.81 24.85
C GLU A 32 -0.21 22.37 23.41
N PRO A 33 0.30 23.59 23.17
CA PRO A 33 0.41 24.13 21.80
C PRO A 33 1.44 23.35 20.98
N LEU A 34 1.37 23.45 19.65
CA LEU A 34 2.45 22.96 18.79
C LEU A 34 3.77 23.68 19.09
N PRO A 35 4.93 23.04 18.80
CA PRO A 35 6.20 23.73 18.61
C PRO A 35 6.09 24.91 17.63
N GLU A 36 6.98 25.90 17.73
CA GLU A 36 6.93 27.11 16.89
C GLU A 36 7.30 26.83 15.42
N LEU A 37 6.32 26.43 14.61
CA LEU A 37 6.42 26.17 13.16
C LEU A 37 6.77 27.41 12.28
N GLY A 38 7.31 28.49 12.86
CA GLY A 38 7.32 29.85 12.29
C GLY A 38 7.81 29.95 10.85
N GLU A 39 9.06 29.56 10.59
CA GLU A 39 9.64 29.65 9.23
C GLU A 39 8.95 28.74 8.20
N VAL A 40 8.22 27.70 8.62
CA VAL A 40 7.47 26.83 7.71
C VAL A 40 6.09 27.42 7.41
N CYS A 41 5.39 27.96 8.41
CA CYS A 41 4.10 28.64 8.21
C CYS A 41 4.23 29.91 7.35
N ASP A 42 5.38 30.60 7.38
CA ASP A 42 5.68 31.72 6.48
C ASP A 42 5.99 31.30 5.03
N ARG A 43 6.26 30.00 4.78
CA ARG A 43 6.68 29.46 3.48
C ARG A 43 5.63 28.58 2.79
N ALA A 44 4.80 27.90 3.58
CA ALA A 44 3.69 27.05 3.14
C ALA A 44 2.53 27.17 4.15
N PRO A 45 1.80 28.30 4.15
CA PRO A 45 0.76 28.58 5.13
C PRO A 45 -0.39 27.57 5.08
N THR A 46 -0.69 26.99 3.91
CA THR A 46 -1.80 26.04 3.74
C THR A 46 -1.42 24.67 4.29
N ALA A 47 -0.21 24.20 4.01
CA ALA A 47 0.35 23.02 4.67
C ALA A 47 0.43 23.19 6.20
N CYS A 48 0.87 24.35 6.69
CA CYS A 48 0.92 24.66 8.13
C CYS A 48 -0.47 24.59 8.80
N LEU A 49 -1.53 25.10 8.15
CA LEU A 49 -2.90 24.99 8.66
C LEU A 49 -3.38 23.53 8.75
N LEU A 50 -3.00 22.68 7.80
CA LEU A 50 -3.34 21.25 7.82
C LEU A 50 -2.63 20.51 8.97
N PHE A 51 -1.37 20.83 9.28
CA PHE A 51 -0.68 20.31 10.49
C PHE A 51 -1.30 20.80 11.80
N GLN A 52 -1.75 22.07 11.86
CA GLN A 52 -2.46 22.58 13.04
C GLN A 52 -3.80 21.86 13.25
N ASP A 53 -4.53 21.61 12.16
CA ASP A 53 -5.76 20.82 12.21
C ASP A 53 -5.48 19.35 12.60
N ALA A 54 -4.36 18.76 12.15
CA ALA A 54 -3.93 17.41 12.53
C ALA A 54 -3.64 17.28 14.03
N TRP A 55 -2.82 18.17 14.59
CA TRP A 55 -2.51 18.18 16.02
C TRP A 55 -3.77 18.37 16.88
N ALA A 56 -4.71 19.21 16.41
CA ALA A 56 -5.99 19.38 17.07
C ALA A 56 -6.84 18.09 17.06
N THR A 57 -6.81 17.30 15.97
CA THR A 57 -7.42 15.96 15.87
C THR A 57 -6.74 14.95 16.82
N VAL A 58 -5.41 14.95 16.95
CA VAL A 58 -4.68 14.10 17.91
C VAL A 58 -5.10 14.38 19.36
N GLY A 59 -5.25 15.65 19.71
CA GLY A 59 -5.81 16.05 21.00
C GLY A 59 -7.22 15.52 21.26
N GLU A 60 -8.01 15.23 20.22
CA GLU A 60 -9.35 14.63 20.34
C GLU A 60 -9.28 13.11 20.56
N ILE A 61 -8.35 12.42 19.88
CA ILE A 61 -8.04 11.00 20.16
C ILE A 61 -7.63 10.82 21.63
N GLY A 62 -6.76 11.71 22.14
CA GLY A 62 -6.34 11.71 23.56
C GLY A 62 -7.49 12.00 24.54
N ARG A 63 -8.40 12.91 24.18
CA ARG A 63 -9.61 13.18 24.98
C ARG A 63 -10.60 12.02 24.99
N ALA A 64 -10.74 11.29 23.88
CA ALA A 64 -11.53 10.05 23.83
C ALA A 64 -10.91 8.96 24.72
N ALA A 65 -9.58 8.77 24.66
CA ALA A 65 -8.83 7.84 25.50
C ALA A 65 -8.99 8.14 27.01
N GLY A 66 -8.86 9.41 27.40
CA GLY A 66 -8.94 9.92 28.78
C GLY A 66 -10.30 9.78 29.49
N SER A 67 -11.25 9.07 28.86
CA SER A 67 -12.54 8.65 29.43
C SER A 67 -12.47 7.35 30.25
N GLY A 68 -11.36 6.58 30.12
CA GLY A 68 -11.23 5.24 30.69
C GLY A 68 -11.55 4.10 29.71
N GLY A 69 -11.38 4.36 28.41
CA GLY A 69 -11.42 3.32 27.38
C GLY A 69 -10.26 2.32 27.50
N PRO A 70 -10.34 1.15 26.84
CA PRO A 70 -9.27 0.16 26.82
C PRO A 70 -8.08 0.59 25.95
N ASP A 71 -6.91 0.01 26.26
CA ASP A 71 -5.77 -0.30 25.37
C ASP A 71 -5.70 0.42 23.99
N PRO A 72 -6.46 0.02 22.93
CA PRO A 72 -6.27 0.53 21.55
C PRO A 72 -6.40 2.05 21.35
N TYR A 73 -6.94 2.81 22.29
CA TYR A 73 -6.97 4.28 22.17
C TYR A 73 -5.58 4.90 22.38
N LEU A 74 -4.70 4.24 23.14
CA LEU A 74 -3.30 4.63 23.30
C LEU A 74 -2.53 4.36 22.00
N GLU A 75 -2.76 3.19 21.40
CA GLU A 75 -2.24 2.79 20.08
C GLU A 75 -2.61 3.84 19.01
N ARG A 76 -3.88 4.22 18.89
CA ARG A 76 -4.33 5.26 17.94
C ARG A 76 -3.69 6.63 18.18
N HIS A 77 -3.44 7.00 19.44
CA HIS A 77 -2.78 8.27 19.76
C HIS A 77 -1.30 8.25 19.37
N ALA A 78 -0.59 7.16 19.66
CA ALA A 78 0.80 6.97 19.27
C ALA A 78 0.97 6.93 17.74
N GLN A 79 0.09 6.20 17.03
CA GLN A 79 0.06 6.17 15.55
C GLN A 79 -0.12 7.57 14.96
N ALA A 80 -1.06 8.36 15.51
CA ALA A 80 -1.33 9.70 15.02
C ALA A 80 -0.19 10.71 15.33
N LEU A 81 0.50 10.56 16.47
CA LEU A 81 1.73 11.33 16.77
C LEU A 81 2.87 10.95 15.83
N VAL A 82 3.07 9.67 15.53
CA VAL A 82 4.07 9.21 14.56
C VAL A 82 3.76 9.74 13.15
N ALA A 83 2.50 9.72 12.72
CA ALA A 83 2.09 10.32 11.44
C ALA A 83 2.45 11.80 11.35
N ILE A 84 2.19 12.59 12.41
CA ILE A 84 2.61 14.00 12.48
C ILE A 84 4.13 14.13 12.47
N GLY A 85 4.88 13.33 13.24
CA GLY A 85 6.34 13.37 13.28
C GLY A 85 6.99 13.09 11.93
N LEU A 86 6.53 12.04 11.22
CA LEU A 86 6.93 11.74 9.84
C LEU A 86 6.62 12.91 8.89
N GLY A 87 5.45 13.51 9.03
CA GLY A 87 5.05 14.70 8.30
C GLY A 87 5.99 15.89 8.54
N LEU A 88 6.36 16.17 9.80
CA LEU A 88 7.24 17.28 10.16
C LEU A 88 8.68 17.08 9.65
N SER A 89 9.25 15.88 9.74
CA SER A 89 10.62 15.63 9.25
C SER A 89 10.73 15.79 7.72
N ALA A 90 9.68 15.46 6.96
CA ALA A 90 9.65 15.71 5.51
C ALA A 90 9.73 17.22 5.13
N PHE A 91 9.45 18.12 6.09
CA PHE A 91 9.61 19.58 5.93
C PHE A 91 10.99 20.07 6.42
N GLY A 92 11.83 19.19 6.97
CA GLY A 92 13.08 19.53 7.64
C GLY A 92 12.92 20.03 9.08
N LEU A 93 11.78 19.73 9.73
CA LEU A 93 11.51 20.07 11.13
C LEU A 93 11.90 18.92 12.06
N ASP A 94 13.17 18.50 12.02
CA ASP A 94 13.64 17.28 12.68
C ASP A 94 13.53 17.33 14.22
N GLU A 95 13.63 18.51 14.84
CA GLU A 95 13.45 18.67 16.30
C GLU A 95 11.97 18.53 16.72
N PRO A 96 10.99 19.25 16.13
CA PRO A 96 9.56 18.97 16.32
C PRO A 96 9.12 17.54 15.94
N ALA A 97 9.74 16.96 14.91
CA ALA A 97 9.47 15.58 14.50
C ALA A 97 9.96 14.58 15.56
N GLY A 98 11.18 14.76 16.05
CA GLY A 98 11.76 14.00 17.16
C GLY A 98 10.89 14.10 18.41
N GLU A 99 10.44 15.30 18.80
CA GLU A 99 9.57 15.48 19.96
C GLU A 99 8.23 14.73 19.82
N ALA A 100 7.60 14.74 18.64
CA ALA A 100 6.36 14.00 18.39
C ALA A 100 6.57 12.47 18.49
N VAL A 101 7.69 11.96 17.98
CA VAL A 101 8.06 10.54 18.06
C VAL A 101 8.45 10.13 19.48
N ASP A 102 9.24 10.93 20.20
CA ASP A 102 9.62 10.71 21.61
C ASP A 102 8.38 10.68 22.53
N ARG A 103 7.39 11.55 22.28
CA ARG A 103 6.09 11.52 22.96
C ARG A 103 5.35 10.20 22.68
N ALA A 104 5.27 9.75 21.43
CA ALA A 104 4.67 8.46 21.09
C ALA A 104 5.40 7.27 21.76
N ILE A 105 6.73 7.29 21.76
CA ILE A 105 7.59 6.29 22.42
C ILE A 105 7.33 6.28 23.94
N ALA A 106 7.30 7.44 24.59
CA ALA A 106 7.03 7.55 26.03
C ALA A 106 5.64 7.04 26.41
N MET A 107 4.63 7.26 25.56
CA MET A 107 3.29 6.71 25.74
C MET A 107 3.28 5.17 25.62
N MET A 108 3.91 4.61 24.59
CA MET A 108 3.98 3.15 24.40
C MET A 108 4.79 2.45 25.50
N ALA A 109 5.88 3.06 25.96
CA ALA A 109 6.72 2.55 27.04
C ALA A 109 6.05 2.59 28.44
N ALA A 110 4.97 3.38 28.60
CA ALA A 110 4.22 3.47 29.84
C ALA A 110 3.18 2.34 30.01
N ASP A 111 2.86 1.57 28.97
CA ASP A 111 1.88 0.48 29.02
C ASP A 111 2.54 -0.90 29.22
N PRO A 112 2.09 -1.73 30.19
CA PRO A 112 2.54 -3.13 30.33
C PRO A 112 2.34 -4.03 29.10
N LEU A 113 1.51 -3.63 28.11
CA LEU A 113 1.33 -4.29 26.83
C LEU A 113 2.19 -3.71 25.69
N GLY A 114 2.92 -2.60 25.92
CA GLY A 114 3.87 -2.03 24.97
C GLY A 114 4.93 -3.05 24.50
N ALA A 115 5.37 -3.93 25.41
CA ALA A 115 6.25 -5.07 25.13
C ALA A 115 5.60 -6.24 24.35
N ARG A 116 4.43 -6.01 23.74
CA ARG A 116 3.81 -6.85 22.69
C ARG A 116 3.45 -6.05 21.44
N LEU A 117 3.22 -4.74 21.58
CA LEU A 117 2.97 -3.83 20.46
C LEU A 117 4.24 -3.55 19.63
N THR A 118 5.42 -3.86 20.18
CA THR A 118 6.70 -3.93 19.45
C THR A 118 6.65 -4.76 18.16
N ASP A 119 5.77 -5.77 18.09
CA ASP A 119 5.64 -6.61 16.89
C ASP A 119 4.81 -5.93 15.77
N PHE A 120 4.19 -4.77 16.03
CA PHE A 120 3.16 -4.19 15.16
C PHE A 120 3.60 -2.96 14.35
N ARG A 121 4.41 -3.23 13.32
CA ARG A 121 4.51 -2.46 12.06
C ARG A 121 4.60 -0.92 12.18
N LEU A 122 5.78 -0.43 12.54
CA LEU A 122 6.25 0.81 11.90
C LEU A 122 6.70 0.47 10.46
N MET A 123 5.81 0.69 9.50
CA MET A 123 6.21 0.87 8.10
C MET A 123 6.15 2.36 7.79
N LEU A 124 7.31 2.99 7.57
CA LEU A 124 7.52 4.04 6.57
C LEU A 124 9.02 4.40 6.52
N ALA A 125 9.48 4.83 5.35
CA ALA A 125 10.85 5.28 5.14
C ALA A 125 10.94 6.80 5.19
N VAL A 126 11.97 7.32 5.86
CA VAL A 126 12.37 8.74 5.81
C VAL A 126 13.80 8.81 5.32
N GLY A 127 14.05 9.70 4.36
CA GLY A 127 15.37 9.81 3.73
C GLY A 127 16.44 10.40 4.65
N ARG A 128 17.70 10.04 4.36
CA ARG A 128 18.96 10.61 4.90
C ARG A 128 19.36 10.31 6.35
N HIS A 129 18.45 9.96 7.26
CA HIS A 129 18.81 9.49 8.60
C HIS A 129 17.98 8.26 9.03
N THR A 130 18.26 7.12 8.39
CA THR A 130 17.70 5.82 8.78
C THR A 130 18.17 5.42 10.18
N THR A 131 17.21 5.30 11.10
CA THR A 131 17.39 4.63 12.40
C THR A 131 16.12 3.81 12.68
N TYR A 132 16.14 2.51 12.35
CA TYR A 132 14.99 1.62 12.58
C TYR A 132 15.03 1.10 14.02
N GLY A 133 14.22 1.68 14.91
CA GLY A 133 14.24 1.37 16.33
C GLY A 133 13.07 0.49 16.77
N LEU A 134 13.36 -0.71 17.28
CA LEU A 134 12.45 -1.40 18.19
C LEU A 134 12.79 -1.02 19.64
N LEU A 135 11.76 -1.02 20.51
CA LEU A 135 11.92 -0.76 21.94
C LEU A 135 12.04 -2.08 22.70
N ASP A 136 13.21 -2.38 23.26
CA ASP A 136 13.30 -3.47 24.24
C ASP A 136 12.61 -3.07 25.56
N GLY A 137 12.28 -4.07 26.39
CA GLY A 137 11.64 -3.86 27.70
C GLY A 137 12.52 -3.17 28.76
N GLN A 138 13.67 -2.59 28.38
CA GLN A 138 14.56 -1.78 29.22
C GLN A 138 14.69 -0.34 28.71
N GLY A 139 14.06 0.02 27.60
CA GLY A 139 14.17 1.35 26.98
C GLY A 139 15.45 1.52 26.16
N VAL A 140 16.06 0.42 25.69
CA VAL A 140 17.11 0.46 24.68
C VAL A 140 16.45 0.47 23.30
N VAL A 141 16.77 1.46 22.49
CA VAL A 141 16.49 1.42 21.05
C VAL A 141 17.43 0.39 20.44
N THR A 142 16.86 -0.70 19.91
CA THR A 142 17.62 -1.73 19.18
C THR A 142 17.43 -1.53 17.68
N ASP A 143 18.52 -1.46 16.93
CA ASP A 143 18.60 -1.05 15.52
C ASP A 143 18.00 -2.06 14.49
N ARG A 144 17.14 -2.99 14.93
CA ARG A 144 16.55 -4.09 14.13
C ARG A 144 15.18 -4.51 14.65
N PHE A 145 14.35 -5.11 13.80
CA PHE A 145 13.07 -5.70 14.17
C PHE A 145 13.23 -7.02 14.95
N ALA A 146 12.22 -7.39 15.73
CA ALA A 146 12.18 -8.66 16.46
C ALA A 146 12.01 -9.88 15.54
N ASP A 147 11.43 -9.69 14.35
CA ASP A 147 11.32 -10.68 13.28
C ASP A 147 12.06 -10.16 12.02
N PRO A 148 13.25 -10.71 11.70
CA PRO A 148 14.00 -10.33 10.49
C PRO A 148 13.22 -10.50 9.19
N SER A 149 12.20 -11.36 9.14
CA SER A 149 11.35 -11.53 7.96
C SER A 149 10.35 -10.39 7.76
N ILE A 150 10.09 -9.57 8.78
CA ILE A 150 9.32 -8.33 8.66
C ILE A 150 10.22 -7.21 8.15
N GLU A 151 11.39 -7.01 8.76
CA GLU A 151 12.43 -6.06 8.35
C GLU A 151 12.73 -6.19 6.85
N TRP A 152 13.05 -7.41 6.42
CA TRP A 152 13.38 -7.71 5.03
C TRP A 152 12.23 -7.41 4.06
N ARG A 153 10.97 -7.70 4.43
CA ARG A 153 9.80 -7.37 3.60
C ARG A 153 9.63 -5.85 3.42
N VAL A 154 9.86 -5.07 4.47
CA VAL A 154 9.75 -3.61 4.42
C VAL A 154 10.84 -3.02 3.55
N LEU A 155 12.10 -3.45 3.74
CA LEU A 155 13.24 -3.05 2.92
C LEU A 155 13.07 -3.48 1.44
N ALA A 156 12.50 -4.67 1.17
CA ALA A 156 12.29 -5.15 -0.19
C ALA A 156 11.22 -4.34 -0.95
N LEU A 157 10.11 -4.02 -0.28
CA LEU A 157 9.08 -3.13 -0.83
C LEU A 157 9.63 -1.71 -1.05
N LEU A 158 10.45 -1.21 -0.13
CA LEU A 158 11.14 0.08 -0.27
C LEU A 158 12.08 0.09 -1.48
N ALA A 159 12.88 -0.96 -1.69
CA ALA A 159 13.77 -1.10 -2.85
C ALA A 159 12.99 -1.18 -4.18
N GLN A 160 11.92 -1.97 -4.23
CA GLN A 160 11.03 -2.03 -5.40
C GLN A 160 10.40 -0.66 -5.71
N GLN A 161 9.96 0.07 -4.68
CA GLN A 161 9.40 1.42 -4.83
C GLN A 161 10.47 2.44 -5.27
N GLN A 162 11.66 2.44 -4.66
CA GLN A 162 12.77 3.33 -5.07
C GLN A 162 13.12 3.14 -6.56
N LEU A 163 13.22 1.89 -7.04
CA LEU A 163 13.41 1.60 -8.46
C LEU A 163 12.24 2.09 -9.32
N GLN A 164 10.99 1.85 -8.90
CA GLN A 164 9.81 2.37 -9.61
C GLN A 164 9.82 3.90 -9.73
N PHE A 165 10.40 4.60 -8.75
CA PHE A 165 10.55 6.05 -8.76
C PHE A 165 11.78 6.57 -9.51
N GLY A 166 12.76 5.72 -9.84
CA GLY A 166 14.04 6.08 -10.48
C GLY A 166 15.11 6.53 -9.48
N LEU A 167 15.03 6.07 -8.23
CA LEU A 167 15.95 6.38 -7.13
C LEU A 167 17.03 5.29 -7.01
N ASP A 168 17.70 4.98 -8.12
CA ASP A 168 18.56 3.79 -8.27
C ASP A 168 19.69 3.70 -7.22
N ALA A 169 20.20 4.85 -6.77
CA ALA A 169 21.25 4.92 -5.75
C ALA A 169 20.72 4.61 -4.34
N ASP A 170 19.50 5.05 -4.01
CA ASP A 170 18.85 4.74 -2.75
C ASP A 170 18.41 3.26 -2.72
N ALA A 171 17.87 2.77 -3.85
CA ALA A 171 17.58 1.35 -4.05
C ALA A 171 18.82 0.46 -3.87
N ALA A 172 19.96 0.84 -4.46
CA ALA A 172 21.21 0.10 -4.31
C ALA A 172 21.69 0.00 -2.84
N ALA A 173 21.48 1.07 -2.05
CA ALA A 173 21.78 1.06 -0.62
C ALA A 173 20.84 0.12 0.16
N THR A 174 19.53 0.22 -0.06
CA THR A 174 18.53 -0.66 0.55
C THR A 174 18.73 -2.13 0.15
N ILE A 175 19.21 -2.42 -1.08
CA ILE A 175 19.56 -3.78 -1.50
C ILE A 175 20.79 -4.33 -0.78
N GLN A 176 21.76 -3.48 -0.39
CA GLN A 176 22.87 -3.93 0.46
C GLN A 176 22.35 -4.35 1.86
N GLU A 177 21.40 -3.60 2.42
CA GLU A 177 20.76 -3.90 3.70
C GLU A 177 19.97 -5.24 3.63
N LEU A 178 19.31 -5.52 2.50
CA LEU A 178 18.69 -6.82 2.20
C LEU A 178 19.69 -7.98 2.09
N ASP A 179 20.87 -7.74 1.54
CA ASP A 179 21.96 -8.72 1.44
C ASP A 179 22.57 -9.06 2.82
N GLU A 180 22.65 -8.08 3.72
CA GLU A 180 23.16 -8.27 5.09
C GLU A 180 22.14 -8.95 6.03
N THR A 181 20.85 -8.93 5.69
CA THR A 181 19.76 -9.47 6.51
C THR A 181 19.16 -10.78 5.99
N ILE A 182 19.32 -11.14 4.70
CA ILE A 182 18.72 -12.37 4.13
C ILE A 182 19.21 -13.66 4.80
N ALA A 183 20.42 -13.65 5.38
CA ALA A 183 20.97 -14.79 6.12
C ALA A 183 20.27 -15.06 7.48
N ASP A 184 19.59 -14.07 8.04
CA ASP A 184 18.85 -14.18 9.31
C ASP A 184 17.39 -14.65 9.11
N ILE A 185 16.90 -14.73 7.85
CA ILE A 185 15.55 -15.21 7.53
C ILE A 185 15.52 -16.75 7.50
N PRO A 186 14.47 -17.40 8.04
CA PRO A 186 14.19 -18.81 7.75
C PRO A 186 14.14 -19.08 6.22
N PRO A 187 14.65 -20.22 5.72
CA PRO A 187 14.82 -20.47 4.29
C PRO A 187 13.46 -20.37 3.56
N ASN A 188 13.28 -19.28 2.83
CA ASN A 188 12.04 -18.92 2.17
C ASN A 188 12.34 -18.61 0.68
N PRO A 189 11.58 -19.18 -0.26
CA PRO A 189 11.79 -18.93 -1.69
C PRO A 189 11.46 -17.49 -2.13
N TRP A 190 10.53 -16.80 -1.47
CA TRP A 190 10.10 -15.46 -1.90
C TRP A 190 11.22 -14.40 -1.79
N PRO A 191 11.96 -14.28 -0.66
CA PRO A 191 13.11 -13.38 -0.59
C PRO A 191 14.19 -13.64 -1.65
N LEU A 192 14.45 -14.90 -2.02
CA LEU A 192 15.45 -15.24 -3.02
C LEU A 192 15.07 -14.69 -4.41
N LEU A 193 13.81 -14.84 -4.82
CA LEU A 193 13.31 -14.32 -6.09
C LEU A 193 13.26 -12.79 -6.12
N VAL A 194 12.79 -12.14 -5.05
CA VAL A 194 12.72 -10.66 -4.99
C VAL A 194 14.12 -10.05 -4.93
N LEU A 195 15.08 -10.66 -4.23
CA LEU A 195 16.46 -10.20 -4.25
C LEU A 195 17.12 -10.37 -5.63
N ALA A 196 16.82 -11.47 -6.32
CA ALA A 196 17.25 -11.70 -7.69
C ALA A 196 16.65 -10.66 -8.67
N GLU A 197 15.38 -10.29 -8.51
CA GLU A 197 14.72 -9.23 -9.28
C GLU A 197 15.43 -7.89 -9.06
N LEU A 198 15.63 -7.51 -7.79
CA LEU A 198 16.26 -6.25 -7.40
C LEU A 198 17.72 -6.14 -7.87
N ARG A 199 18.50 -7.22 -7.79
CA ARG A 199 19.86 -7.30 -8.35
C ARG A 199 19.86 -7.18 -9.88
N THR A 200 18.94 -7.87 -10.55
CA THR A 200 18.79 -7.79 -12.01
C THR A 200 18.42 -6.36 -12.46
N ARG A 201 17.45 -5.73 -11.80
CA ARG A 201 17.02 -4.34 -12.10
C ARG A 201 18.09 -3.30 -11.76
N THR A 202 18.96 -3.54 -10.78
CA THR A 202 20.17 -2.73 -10.51
C THR A 202 21.38 -3.09 -11.39
N GLY A 203 21.18 -3.83 -12.48
CA GLY A 203 22.22 -4.10 -13.49
C GLY A 203 23.23 -5.17 -13.10
N ARG A 204 22.90 -6.04 -12.14
CA ARG A 204 23.73 -7.17 -11.65
C ARG A 204 23.07 -8.55 -11.89
N PRO A 205 22.62 -8.90 -13.11
CA PRO A 205 21.92 -10.16 -13.38
C PRO A 205 22.77 -11.42 -13.15
N GLU A 206 24.09 -11.33 -13.14
CA GLU A 206 25.00 -12.40 -12.70
C GLU A 206 24.94 -12.69 -11.19
N GLU A 207 24.54 -11.71 -10.37
CA GLU A 207 24.32 -11.91 -8.92
C GLU A 207 22.92 -12.48 -8.61
N ALA A 208 22.03 -12.53 -9.61
CA ALA A 208 20.68 -13.08 -9.48
C ALA A 208 20.64 -14.60 -9.68
N LEU A 209 21.43 -15.15 -10.62
CA LEU A 209 21.41 -16.58 -10.95
C LEU A 209 21.68 -17.52 -9.75
N PRO A 210 22.65 -17.26 -8.84
CA PRO A 210 22.87 -18.12 -7.67
C PRO A 210 21.68 -18.15 -6.69
N LEU A 211 20.84 -17.10 -6.67
CA LEU A 211 19.62 -17.05 -5.87
C LEU A 211 18.50 -17.88 -6.51
N VAL A 212 18.44 -17.92 -7.85
CA VAL A 212 17.57 -18.83 -8.61
C VAL A 212 17.97 -20.29 -8.40
N GLU A 213 19.27 -20.60 -8.40
CA GLU A 213 19.76 -21.94 -8.08
C GLU A 213 19.42 -22.35 -6.63
N ALA A 214 19.59 -21.45 -5.66
CA ALA A 214 19.21 -21.68 -4.26
C ALA A 214 17.69 -21.83 -4.06
N PHE A 215 16.88 -21.13 -4.87
CA PHE A 215 15.43 -21.27 -4.94
C PHE A 215 15.02 -22.63 -5.55
N ALA A 216 15.62 -23.02 -6.66
CA ALA A 216 15.35 -24.30 -7.34
C ALA A 216 15.74 -25.52 -6.47
N ALA A 217 16.78 -25.38 -5.66
CA ALA A 217 17.23 -26.39 -4.69
C ALA A 217 16.42 -26.41 -3.39
N ASN A 218 15.35 -25.62 -3.26
CA ASN A 218 14.53 -25.55 -2.04
C ASN A 218 13.43 -26.63 -2.04
N ASP A 219 13.58 -27.63 -1.17
CA ASP A 219 12.65 -28.76 -0.96
C ASP A 219 11.29 -28.38 -0.31
N LEU A 220 11.08 -27.11 0.07
CA LEU A 220 9.78 -26.67 0.60
C LEU A 220 8.68 -26.73 -0.47
N ASP A 221 7.46 -27.04 -0.05
CA ASP A 221 6.30 -27.06 -0.94
C ASP A 221 5.71 -25.65 -1.10
N TRP A 222 6.43 -24.83 -1.87
CA TRP A 222 6.09 -23.43 -2.12
C TRP A 222 5.27 -23.20 -3.39
N ARG A 223 5.03 -24.26 -4.18
CA ARG A 223 4.42 -24.20 -5.52
C ARG A 223 2.92 -23.87 -5.50
N ASP A 224 2.31 -23.85 -4.32
CA ASP A 224 0.93 -23.39 -4.08
C ASP A 224 0.87 -21.91 -3.62
N LEU A 225 2.02 -21.27 -3.37
CA LEU A 225 2.08 -19.91 -2.83
C LEU A 225 2.16 -18.86 -3.95
N ARG A 226 1.01 -18.41 -4.45
CA ARG A 226 0.88 -17.41 -5.52
C ARG A 226 1.87 -16.23 -5.46
N SER A 227 2.13 -15.66 -4.27
CA SER A 227 3.13 -14.58 -4.10
C SER A 227 4.56 -14.92 -4.56
N VAL A 228 4.93 -16.21 -4.59
CA VAL A 228 6.19 -16.73 -5.13
C VAL A 228 6.18 -16.70 -6.66
N ALA A 229 5.04 -17.01 -7.30
CA ALA A 229 4.87 -16.88 -8.75
C ALA A 229 4.84 -15.42 -9.20
N ASP A 230 4.17 -14.54 -8.47
CA ASP A 230 4.19 -13.09 -8.74
C ASP A 230 5.64 -12.54 -8.68
N ALA A 231 6.44 -12.97 -7.70
CA ALA A 231 7.87 -12.64 -7.62
C ALA A 231 8.71 -13.29 -8.75
N GLY A 232 8.39 -14.52 -9.14
CA GLY A 232 9.00 -15.20 -10.29
C GLY A 232 8.74 -14.45 -11.60
N ALA A 233 7.55 -13.89 -11.77
CA ALA A 233 7.20 -13.05 -12.92
C ALA A 233 7.95 -11.71 -12.91
N GLY A 234 8.07 -11.06 -11.75
CA GLY A 234 8.88 -9.84 -11.59
C GLY A 234 10.35 -10.03 -11.97
N LEU A 235 10.93 -11.18 -11.57
CA LEU A 235 12.27 -11.59 -11.97
C LEU A 235 12.36 -11.96 -13.47
N ALA A 236 11.40 -12.69 -14.02
CA ALA A 236 11.38 -13.03 -15.45
C ALA A 236 11.27 -11.78 -16.34
N GLU A 237 10.47 -10.79 -15.93
CA GLU A 237 10.40 -9.45 -16.54
C GLU A 237 11.76 -8.76 -16.49
N ALA A 238 12.42 -8.74 -15.32
CA ALA A 238 13.72 -8.11 -15.15
C ALA A 238 14.82 -8.78 -16.00
N LEU A 239 14.89 -10.11 -16.03
CA LEU A 239 15.89 -10.86 -16.79
C LEU A 239 15.69 -10.67 -18.29
N ALA A 240 14.46 -10.74 -18.78
CA ALA A 240 14.16 -10.53 -20.19
C ALA A 240 14.44 -9.09 -20.64
N ALA A 241 14.10 -8.08 -19.83
CA ALA A 241 14.47 -6.69 -20.08
C ALA A 241 16.00 -6.47 -20.09
N ALA A 242 16.74 -7.23 -19.28
CA ALA A 242 18.22 -7.26 -19.29
C ALA A 242 18.82 -8.12 -20.44
N GLY A 243 18.00 -8.64 -21.36
CA GLY A 243 18.43 -9.49 -22.48
C GLY A 243 18.80 -10.93 -22.09
N ARG A 244 18.59 -11.34 -20.83
CA ARG A 244 18.89 -12.69 -20.29
C ARG A 244 17.72 -13.65 -20.56
N VAL A 245 17.16 -13.61 -21.78
CA VAL A 245 15.90 -14.28 -22.14
C VAL A 245 15.90 -15.77 -21.81
N ALA A 246 16.98 -16.51 -22.14
CA ALA A 246 17.07 -17.94 -21.86
C ALA A 246 17.03 -18.31 -20.36
N GLU A 247 17.36 -17.38 -19.46
CA GLU A 247 17.28 -17.58 -18.00
C GLU A 247 15.87 -17.27 -17.49
N ALA A 248 15.20 -16.27 -18.08
CA ALA A 248 13.78 -16.03 -17.86
C ALA A 248 12.89 -17.17 -18.41
N GLU A 249 13.32 -17.83 -19.49
CA GLU A 249 12.70 -19.07 -19.98
C GLU A 249 12.98 -20.24 -19.02
N HIS A 250 14.21 -20.41 -18.52
CA HIS A 250 14.53 -21.47 -17.55
C HIS A 250 13.72 -21.35 -16.25
N LEU A 251 13.40 -20.13 -15.79
CA LEU A 251 12.49 -19.94 -14.65
C LEU A 251 11.12 -20.59 -14.86
N LEU A 252 10.57 -20.58 -16.08
CA LEU A 252 9.28 -21.23 -16.38
C LEU A 252 9.33 -22.75 -16.13
N GLU A 253 10.49 -23.38 -16.28
CA GLU A 253 10.69 -24.81 -16.10
C GLU A 253 10.70 -25.25 -14.62
N LEU A 254 10.79 -24.31 -13.67
CA LEU A 254 10.85 -24.59 -12.23
C LEU A 254 9.45 -24.70 -11.57
N TRP A 255 8.41 -24.18 -12.24
CA TRP A 255 7.01 -24.25 -11.80
C TRP A 255 6.27 -25.36 -12.56
N ASN A 256 5.39 -26.08 -11.85
CA ASN A 256 4.56 -27.15 -12.44
C ASN A 256 3.10 -26.75 -12.64
N ASP A 257 2.60 -25.71 -11.95
CA ASP A 257 1.22 -25.26 -12.09
C ASP A 257 1.03 -24.44 -13.38
N PRO A 258 -0.02 -24.71 -14.19
CA PRO A 258 -0.27 -23.99 -15.44
C PRO A 258 -0.60 -22.50 -15.27
N LEU A 259 -1.28 -22.11 -14.19
CA LEU A 259 -1.63 -20.70 -13.94
C LEU A 259 -0.36 -19.93 -13.56
N ASP A 260 0.44 -20.44 -12.63
CA ASP A 260 1.72 -19.83 -12.26
C ASP A 260 2.67 -19.72 -13.47
N GLN A 261 2.78 -20.76 -14.30
CA GLN A 261 3.54 -20.69 -15.56
C GLN A 261 3.02 -19.59 -16.50
N SER A 262 1.70 -19.34 -16.54
CA SER A 262 1.12 -18.27 -17.37
C SER A 262 1.50 -16.87 -16.86
N ILE A 263 1.63 -16.71 -15.54
CA ILE A 263 1.99 -15.46 -14.86
C ILE A 263 3.47 -15.14 -15.06
N LEU A 264 4.36 -16.12 -14.84
CA LEU A 264 5.78 -15.98 -15.17
C LEU A 264 5.98 -15.66 -16.67
N ARG A 265 5.17 -16.27 -17.55
CA ARG A 265 5.22 -16.03 -19.00
C ARG A 265 4.73 -14.62 -19.37
N ALA A 266 3.78 -14.06 -18.63
CA ALA A 266 3.39 -12.65 -18.76
C ALA A 266 4.51 -11.71 -18.32
N GLY A 267 5.23 -12.03 -17.24
CA GLY A 267 6.43 -11.31 -16.80
C GLY A 267 7.53 -11.31 -17.87
N LEU A 268 7.94 -12.48 -18.34
CA LEU A 268 8.87 -12.66 -19.47
C LEU A 268 8.47 -11.81 -20.68
N ALA A 269 7.19 -11.84 -21.08
CA ALA A 269 6.71 -11.05 -22.21
C ALA A 269 6.76 -9.53 -21.97
N ALA A 270 6.44 -9.06 -20.77
CA ALA A 270 6.57 -7.64 -20.40
C ALA A 270 8.05 -7.19 -20.47
N GLY A 271 8.99 -8.05 -20.11
CA GLY A 271 10.43 -7.80 -20.24
C GLY A 271 10.93 -7.81 -21.69
N LEU A 272 10.47 -8.78 -22.50
CA LEU A 272 10.74 -8.82 -23.95
C LEU A 272 10.23 -7.55 -24.65
N ALA A 273 9.03 -7.08 -24.29
CA ALA A 273 8.49 -5.82 -24.80
C ALA A 273 9.36 -4.60 -24.42
N GLN A 274 9.88 -4.54 -23.19
CA GLN A 274 10.82 -3.51 -22.76
C GLN A 274 12.16 -3.56 -23.52
N ALA A 275 12.62 -4.75 -23.90
CA ALA A 275 13.76 -4.94 -24.80
C ALA A 275 13.47 -4.62 -26.28
N GLY A 276 12.20 -4.42 -26.65
CA GLY A 276 11.74 -4.14 -28.02
C GLY A 276 11.32 -5.37 -28.84
N GLU A 277 11.37 -6.57 -28.26
CA GLU A 277 11.03 -7.86 -28.91
C GLU A 277 9.51 -8.11 -28.90
N ALA A 278 8.75 -7.18 -29.48
CA ALA A 278 7.28 -7.14 -29.38
C ALA A 278 6.57 -8.36 -29.99
N ASP A 279 7.09 -8.93 -31.08
CA ASP A 279 6.53 -10.15 -31.70
C ASP A 279 6.68 -11.37 -30.77
N ALA A 280 7.83 -11.51 -30.11
CA ALA A 280 8.05 -12.57 -29.13
C ALA A 280 7.18 -12.38 -27.88
N ALA A 281 7.08 -11.15 -27.36
CA ALA A 281 6.18 -10.83 -26.26
C ALA A 281 4.72 -11.23 -26.58
N ALA A 282 4.25 -10.96 -27.80
CA ALA A 282 2.92 -11.36 -28.25
C ALA A 282 2.73 -12.89 -28.28
N GLU A 283 3.74 -13.67 -28.71
CA GLU A 283 3.68 -15.15 -28.72
C GLU A 283 3.65 -15.74 -27.29
N HIS A 284 4.47 -15.21 -26.38
CA HIS A 284 4.45 -15.61 -24.96
C HIS A 284 3.10 -15.28 -24.30
N LEU A 285 2.52 -14.11 -24.54
CA LEU A 285 1.22 -13.72 -23.99
C LEU A 285 0.06 -14.52 -24.59
N ALA A 286 0.06 -14.77 -25.91
CA ALA A 286 -0.94 -15.62 -26.54
C ALA A 286 -0.91 -17.05 -25.98
N THR A 287 0.30 -17.58 -25.72
CA THR A 287 0.48 -18.85 -25.03
C THR A 287 -0.09 -18.80 -23.60
N ALA A 288 0.18 -17.74 -22.83
CA ALA A 288 -0.31 -17.59 -21.46
C ALA A 288 -1.85 -17.58 -21.38
N VAL A 289 -2.54 -16.82 -22.25
CA VAL A 289 -4.01 -16.84 -22.35
C VAL A 289 -4.52 -18.25 -22.68
N GLY A 290 -3.88 -18.94 -23.63
CA GLY A 290 -4.21 -20.32 -23.99
C GLY A 290 -4.08 -21.29 -22.83
N THR A 291 -3.05 -21.13 -21.99
CA THR A 291 -2.88 -21.95 -20.78
C THR A 291 -3.98 -21.70 -19.75
N VAL A 292 -4.31 -20.45 -19.43
CA VAL A 292 -5.37 -20.15 -18.42
C VAL A 292 -6.75 -20.58 -18.91
N THR A 293 -7.10 -20.26 -20.16
CA THR A 293 -8.41 -20.63 -20.74
C THR A 293 -8.56 -22.14 -21.03
N GLY A 294 -7.46 -22.90 -20.99
CA GLY A 294 -7.44 -24.37 -21.10
C GLY A 294 -7.39 -25.12 -19.76
N ALA A 295 -7.31 -24.42 -18.62
CA ALA A 295 -7.16 -25.04 -17.30
C ALA A 295 -8.54 -25.47 -16.72
N GLU A 296 -8.94 -26.71 -16.95
CA GLU A 296 -10.28 -27.23 -16.57
C GLU A 296 -10.57 -27.18 -15.05
N ASP A 297 -9.56 -27.35 -14.20
CA ASP A 297 -9.68 -27.37 -12.73
C ASP A 297 -9.37 -26.01 -12.05
N ALA A 298 -9.14 -24.94 -12.82
CA ALA A 298 -8.83 -23.62 -12.25
C ALA A 298 -10.01 -23.02 -11.48
N THR A 299 -9.75 -22.35 -10.34
CA THR A 299 -10.80 -21.55 -9.68
C THR A 299 -11.08 -20.29 -10.49
N PRO A 300 -12.34 -19.80 -10.56
CA PRO A 300 -12.65 -18.58 -11.30
C PRO A 300 -11.85 -17.36 -10.85
N TYR A 301 -11.54 -17.27 -9.56
CA TYR A 301 -10.67 -16.22 -9.01
C TYR A 301 -9.24 -16.31 -9.53
N PHE A 302 -8.57 -17.47 -9.45
CA PHE A 302 -7.18 -17.58 -9.88
C PHE A 302 -7.02 -17.45 -11.40
N ALA A 303 -7.98 -17.98 -12.17
CA ALA A 303 -8.03 -17.81 -13.61
C ALA A 303 -8.25 -16.34 -14.01
N ALA A 304 -9.22 -15.66 -13.40
CA ALA A 304 -9.47 -14.26 -13.70
C ALA A 304 -8.28 -13.36 -13.30
N ASP A 305 -7.70 -13.53 -12.12
CA ASP A 305 -6.55 -12.72 -11.68
C ASP A 305 -5.30 -12.96 -12.55
N ALA A 306 -5.04 -14.20 -12.98
CA ALA A 306 -3.99 -14.49 -13.96
C ALA A 306 -4.25 -13.79 -15.31
N LEU A 307 -5.50 -13.78 -15.79
CA LEU A 307 -5.90 -13.02 -16.99
C LEU A 307 -5.69 -11.51 -16.79
N VAL A 308 -5.93 -10.93 -15.60
CA VAL A 308 -5.61 -9.50 -15.36
C VAL A 308 -4.11 -9.22 -15.48
N GLN A 309 -3.25 -10.10 -14.95
CA GLN A 309 -1.80 -9.94 -15.09
C GLN A 309 -1.36 -10.06 -16.56
N ILE A 310 -1.91 -11.01 -17.31
CA ILE A 310 -1.65 -11.18 -18.76
C ILE A 310 -2.16 -9.97 -19.57
N GLY A 311 -3.35 -9.44 -19.28
CA GLY A 311 -3.90 -8.24 -19.91
C GLY A 311 -3.04 -7.00 -19.65
N THR A 312 -2.60 -6.82 -18.40
CA THR A 312 -1.66 -5.76 -18.01
C THR A 312 -0.32 -5.87 -18.75
N ALA A 313 0.17 -7.08 -18.99
CA ALA A 313 1.38 -7.32 -19.78
C ALA A 313 1.19 -7.05 -21.28
N TYR A 314 0.01 -7.33 -21.86
CA TYR A 314 -0.34 -6.89 -23.22
C TYR A 314 -0.33 -5.35 -23.35
N ASP A 315 -0.80 -4.62 -22.33
CA ASP A 315 -0.72 -3.14 -22.33
C ASP A 315 0.73 -2.63 -22.26
N ARG A 316 1.57 -3.22 -21.40
CA ARG A 316 3.01 -2.91 -21.37
C ARG A 316 3.70 -3.22 -22.71
N ALA A 317 3.21 -4.22 -23.45
CA ALA A 317 3.65 -4.54 -24.80
C ALA A 317 3.07 -3.63 -25.91
N GLY A 318 2.24 -2.62 -25.58
CA GLY A 318 1.61 -1.72 -26.53
C GLY A 318 0.46 -2.35 -27.33
N LEU A 319 0.01 -3.55 -26.95
CA LEU A 319 -1.00 -4.36 -27.63
C LEU A 319 -2.39 -4.13 -26.99
N GLY A 320 -2.78 -2.87 -26.84
CA GLY A 320 -3.93 -2.46 -26.02
C GLY A 320 -5.28 -3.10 -26.40
N ASP A 321 -5.51 -3.40 -27.69
CA ASP A 321 -6.72 -4.11 -28.13
C ASP A 321 -6.76 -5.54 -27.53
N ARG A 322 -5.62 -6.24 -27.50
CA ARG A 322 -5.49 -7.57 -26.87
C ARG A 322 -5.59 -7.51 -25.36
N ALA A 323 -5.10 -6.44 -24.73
CA ALA A 323 -5.27 -6.23 -23.31
C ALA A 323 -6.75 -6.14 -22.93
N VAL A 324 -7.56 -5.42 -23.71
CA VAL A 324 -9.01 -5.35 -23.52
C VAL A 324 -9.66 -6.73 -23.73
N GLU A 325 -9.35 -7.44 -24.81
CA GLU A 325 -9.88 -8.81 -25.05
C GLU A 325 -9.60 -9.77 -23.88
N VAL A 326 -8.43 -9.68 -23.23
CA VAL A 326 -8.06 -10.53 -22.09
C VAL A 326 -8.70 -10.06 -20.78
N LEU A 327 -8.88 -8.75 -20.58
CA LEU A 327 -9.60 -8.20 -19.43
C LEU A 327 -11.11 -8.51 -19.50
N ASP A 328 -11.69 -8.56 -20.70
CA ASP A 328 -13.05 -9.08 -20.92
C ASP A 328 -13.17 -10.57 -20.56
N LEU A 329 -12.14 -11.40 -20.82
CA LEU A 329 -12.10 -12.78 -20.34
C LEU A 329 -12.00 -12.86 -18.81
N ALA A 330 -11.24 -11.96 -18.16
CA ALA A 330 -11.18 -11.88 -16.71
C ALA A 330 -12.54 -11.49 -16.09
N LEU A 331 -13.26 -10.55 -16.70
CA LEU A 331 -14.65 -10.21 -16.33
C LEU A 331 -15.59 -11.40 -16.48
N ALA A 332 -15.52 -12.11 -17.62
CA ALA A 332 -16.37 -13.26 -17.90
C ALA A 332 -16.13 -14.44 -16.95
N GLU A 333 -14.87 -14.65 -16.52
CA GLU A 333 -14.53 -15.73 -15.60
C GLU A 333 -14.90 -15.38 -14.15
N ILE A 334 -14.60 -14.17 -13.66
CA ILE A 334 -14.96 -13.80 -12.28
C ILE A 334 -16.48 -13.74 -12.07
N ALA A 335 -17.26 -13.45 -13.11
CA ALA A 335 -18.73 -13.52 -13.09
C ALA A 335 -19.29 -14.95 -12.89
N ARG A 336 -18.45 -15.99 -12.78
CA ARG A 336 -18.83 -17.37 -12.46
C ARG A 336 -18.77 -17.71 -10.97
N THR A 337 -18.42 -16.77 -10.08
CA THR A 337 -18.41 -16.98 -8.63
C THR A 337 -19.19 -15.91 -7.87
N ASP A 338 -19.94 -16.35 -6.86
CA ASP A 338 -20.67 -15.47 -5.93
C ASP A 338 -19.79 -15.03 -4.73
N ASP A 339 -18.51 -15.40 -4.70
CA ASP A 339 -17.57 -14.99 -3.64
C ASP A 339 -17.22 -13.49 -3.76
N PHE A 340 -18.00 -12.66 -3.09
CA PHE A 340 -17.84 -11.20 -3.14
C PHE A 340 -16.39 -10.72 -2.88
N PRO A 341 -15.61 -11.26 -1.91
CA PRO A 341 -14.20 -10.91 -1.74
C PRO A 341 -13.36 -11.07 -3.02
N SER A 342 -13.48 -12.22 -3.69
CA SER A 342 -12.82 -12.48 -4.98
C SER A 342 -13.29 -11.54 -6.08
N VAL A 343 -14.60 -11.34 -6.22
CA VAL A 343 -15.21 -10.43 -7.22
C VAL A 343 -14.70 -9.01 -7.02
N ASN A 344 -14.77 -8.49 -5.80
CA ASN A 344 -14.30 -7.16 -5.43
C ASN A 344 -12.79 -6.97 -5.66
N GLN A 345 -11.97 -8.00 -5.42
CA GLN A 345 -10.53 -7.92 -5.67
C GLN A 345 -10.20 -7.85 -7.17
N VAL A 346 -10.80 -8.73 -7.97
CA VAL A 346 -10.53 -8.80 -9.41
C VAL A 346 -11.11 -7.60 -10.17
N LEU A 347 -12.34 -7.16 -9.88
CA LEU A 347 -12.91 -5.95 -10.49
C LEU A 347 -12.06 -4.70 -10.20
N ARG A 348 -11.48 -4.60 -9.00
CA ARG A 348 -10.50 -3.55 -8.66
C ARG A 348 -9.24 -3.64 -9.54
N HIS A 349 -8.69 -4.84 -9.76
CA HIS A 349 -7.50 -5.04 -10.60
C HIS A 349 -7.77 -4.71 -12.08
N ILE A 350 -8.92 -5.15 -12.63
CA ILE A 350 -9.35 -4.84 -14.01
C ILE A 350 -9.55 -3.34 -14.17
N GLY A 351 -10.23 -2.70 -13.20
CA GLY A 351 -10.38 -1.25 -13.15
C GLY A 351 -9.03 -0.54 -13.20
N GLN A 352 -8.09 -0.89 -12.31
CA GLN A 352 -6.76 -0.30 -12.29
C GLN A 352 -6.02 -0.46 -13.63
N ALA A 353 -6.06 -1.64 -14.26
CA ALA A 353 -5.46 -1.87 -15.57
C ALA A 353 -6.08 -1.01 -16.70
N HIS A 354 -7.37 -0.69 -16.63
CA HIS A 354 -7.98 0.28 -17.54
C HIS A 354 -7.61 1.73 -17.21
N LEU A 355 -7.46 2.09 -15.93
CA LEU A 355 -7.06 3.43 -15.49
C LEU A 355 -5.61 3.75 -15.86
N ASP A 356 -4.69 2.82 -15.61
CA ASP A 356 -3.25 2.95 -15.93
C ASP A 356 -3.01 3.09 -17.44
N ALA A 357 -3.80 2.37 -18.25
CA ALA A 357 -3.81 2.50 -19.71
C ALA A 357 -4.60 3.74 -20.23
N GLY A 358 -5.18 4.56 -19.34
CA GLY A 358 -5.94 5.76 -19.69
C GLY A 358 -7.30 5.53 -20.35
N ARG A 359 -7.82 4.29 -20.32
CA ARG A 359 -9.08 3.88 -20.98
C ARG A 359 -10.29 4.16 -20.09
N MET A 360 -10.55 5.45 -19.87
CA MET A 360 -11.57 5.94 -18.93
C MET A 360 -12.96 5.32 -19.17
N ASP A 361 -13.39 5.19 -20.43
CA ASP A 361 -14.70 4.63 -20.78
C ASP A 361 -14.87 3.17 -20.33
N LEU A 362 -13.80 2.37 -20.34
CA LEU A 362 -13.81 0.98 -19.86
C LEU A 362 -13.69 0.93 -18.34
N TRP A 363 -12.86 1.79 -17.73
CA TRP A 363 -12.81 1.94 -16.27
C TRP A 363 -14.19 2.29 -15.68
N GLN A 364 -14.97 3.16 -16.35
CA GLN A 364 -16.34 3.50 -15.93
C GLN A 364 -17.30 2.30 -16.03
N GLN A 365 -17.16 1.44 -17.04
CA GLN A 365 -17.96 0.23 -17.18
C GLN A 365 -17.65 -0.80 -16.07
N VAL A 366 -16.37 -1.01 -15.77
CA VAL A 366 -15.95 -1.91 -14.68
C VAL A 366 -16.34 -1.35 -13.31
N LEU A 367 -16.24 -0.03 -13.11
CA LEU A 367 -16.76 0.64 -11.92
C LEU A 367 -18.27 0.41 -11.73
N ALA A 368 -19.06 0.52 -12.80
CA ALA A 368 -20.51 0.28 -12.72
C ALA A 368 -20.83 -1.15 -12.29
N ALA A 369 -20.15 -2.15 -12.86
CA ALA A 369 -20.28 -3.56 -12.45
C ALA A 369 -19.81 -3.79 -10.99
N HIS A 370 -18.76 -3.09 -10.54
CA HIS A 370 -18.27 -3.17 -9.16
C HIS A 370 -19.28 -2.58 -8.16
N LEU A 371 -19.90 -1.44 -8.49
CA LEU A 371 -20.96 -0.85 -7.68
C LEU A 371 -22.22 -1.72 -7.63
N GLU A 372 -22.58 -2.40 -8.73
CA GLU A 372 -23.67 -3.38 -8.76
C GLU A 372 -23.35 -4.60 -7.87
N ALA A 373 -22.13 -5.15 -7.94
CA ALA A 373 -21.70 -6.24 -7.08
C ALA A 373 -21.71 -5.84 -5.58
N ILE A 374 -21.28 -4.62 -5.24
CA ILE A 374 -21.34 -4.09 -3.86
C ILE A 374 -22.78 -3.97 -3.37
N ALA A 375 -23.71 -3.53 -4.24
CA ALA A 375 -25.12 -3.40 -3.88
C ALA A 375 -25.79 -4.75 -3.56
N GLY A 376 -25.18 -5.88 -3.95
CA GLY A 376 -25.62 -7.24 -3.61
C GLY A 376 -25.01 -7.85 -2.34
N GLU A 377 -24.01 -7.22 -1.72
CA GLU A 377 -23.36 -7.72 -0.48
C GLU A 377 -24.15 -7.27 0.77
N ASP A 378 -24.69 -8.21 1.55
CA ASP A 378 -25.46 -7.94 2.77
C ASP A 378 -24.59 -7.38 3.92
N ASN A 379 -23.28 -7.66 3.93
CA ASN A 379 -22.38 -7.20 4.98
C ASN A 379 -21.94 -5.75 4.75
N GLY A 380 -22.68 -4.81 5.37
CA GLY A 380 -22.39 -3.37 5.31
C GLY A 380 -20.97 -2.96 5.70
N ALA A 381 -20.23 -3.76 6.49
CA ALA A 381 -18.81 -3.51 6.78
C ALA A 381 -17.92 -3.85 5.57
N THR A 382 -18.21 -4.97 4.89
CA THR A 382 -17.57 -5.35 3.62
C THR A 382 -17.90 -4.32 2.53
N GLN A 383 -19.18 -3.93 2.38
CA GLN A 383 -19.60 -2.86 1.46
C GLN A 383 -18.84 -1.56 1.70
N GLY A 384 -18.79 -1.09 2.95
CA GLY A 384 -18.09 0.15 3.30
C GLY A 384 -16.58 0.11 3.06
N SER A 385 -15.96 -1.08 3.11
CA SER A 385 -14.55 -1.29 2.73
C SER A 385 -14.37 -1.21 1.21
N ALA A 386 -15.22 -1.92 0.45
CA ALA A 386 -15.20 -1.92 -1.02
C ALA A 386 -15.45 -0.52 -1.61
N LEU A 387 -16.47 0.18 -1.12
CA LEU A 387 -16.77 1.57 -1.51
C LEU A 387 -15.60 2.51 -1.19
N ASN A 388 -14.89 2.32 -0.07
CA ASN A 388 -13.70 3.12 0.25
C ASN A 388 -12.56 2.94 -0.77
N MET A 389 -12.40 1.74 -1.33
CA MET A 389 -11.40 1.49 -2.37
C MET A 389 -11.81 2.12 -3.71
N ILE A 390 -13.12 2.13 -4.02
CA ILE A 390 -13.67 2.86 -5.18
C ILE A 390 -13.48 4.38 -5.03
N VAL A 391 -13.78 4.95 -3.86
CA VAL A 391 -13.59 6.38 -3.57
C VAL A 391 -12.15 6.82 -3.81
N LEU A 392 -11.17 6.01 -3.40
CA LEU A 392 -9.76 6.31 -3.70
C LEU A 392 -9.43 6.18 -5.19
N ALA A 393 -9.94 5.16 -5.88
CA ALA A 393 -9.70 5.00 -7.32
C ALA A 393 -10.30 6.17 -8.12
N GLN A 394 -11.49 6.64 -7.74
CA GLN A 394 -12.12 7.86 -8.29
C GLN A 394 -11.29 9.13 -7.97
N ALA A 395 -10.86 9.30 -6.72
CA ALA A 395 -10.08 10.47 -6.31
C ALA A 395 -8.71 10.52 -7.02
N ASN A 396 -8.00 9.39 -7.11
CA ASN A 396 -6.75 9.28 -7.88
C ASN A 396 -6.94 9.49 -9.39
N ALA A 397 -8.13 9.22 -9.92
CA ALA A 397 -8.51 9.50 -11.31
C ALA A 397 -8.96 10.97 -11.56
N GLY A 398 -9.04 11.80 -10.52
CA GLY A 398 -9.58 13.17 -10.61
C GLY A 398 -11.11 13.25 -10.73
N LEU A 399 -11.82 12.18 -10.40
CA LEU A 399 -13.28 12.03 -10.56
C LEU A 399 -14.01 12.32 -9.26
N PHE A 400 -13.78 13.52 -8.72
CA PHE A 400 -14.20 13.91 -7.38
C PHE A 400 -15.73 13.89 -7.18
N ASP A 401 -16.52 14.25 -8.20
CA ASP A 401 -18.00 14.16 -8.12
C ASP A 401 -18.46 12.70 -7.92
N GLY A 402 -17.86 11.74 -8.61
CA GLY A 402 -18.16 10.31 -8.44
C GLY A 402 -17.69 9.77 -7.09
N ALA A 403 -16.59 10.31 -6.54
CA ALA A 403 -16.15 10.02 -5.19
C ALA A 403 -17.15 10.53 -4.15
N GLU A 404 -17.70 11.75 -4.28
CA GLU A 404 -18.77 12.28 -3.41
C GLU A 404 -20.02 11.40 -3.46
N GLU A 405 -20.49 11.01 -4.65
CA GLU A 405 -21.63 10.10 -4.81
C GLU A 405 -21.39 8.74 -4.14
N THR A 406 -20.17 8.20 -4.27
CA THR A 406 -19.79 6.92 -3.64
C THR A 406 -19.67 7.04 -2.12
N ILE A 407 -19.13 8.15 -1.59
CA ILE A 407 -19.10 8.47 -0.15
C ILE A 407 -20.53 8.56 0.41
N ALA A 408 -21.45 9.20 -0.32
CA ALA A 408 -22.86 9.29 0.09
C ALA A 408 -23.55 7.91 0.16
N ALA A 409 -23.14 6.95 -0.67
CA ALA A 409 -23.63 5.57 -0.63
C ALA A 409 -23.06 4.72 0.53
N ILE A 410 -21.99 5.14 1.20
CA ILE A 410 -21.38 4.36 2.29
C ILE A 410 -22.36 4.24 3.48
N PRO A 411 -22.73 3.01 3.94
CA PRO A 411 -23.83 2.82 4.87
C PRO A 411 -23.53 3.18 6.33
N PHE A 412 -22.25 3.36 6.73
CA PHE A 412 -21.88 3.71 8.10
C PHE A 412 -20.80 4.80 8.19
N ASP A 413 -20.92 5.63 9.22
CA ASP A 413 -20.18 6.89 9.34
C ASP A 413 -18.66 6.71 9.47
N GLY A 414 -18.19 5.59 10.03
CA GLY A 414 -16.76 5.25 10.14
C GLY A 414 -16.11 5.11 8.77
N ALA A 415 -16.69 4.27 7.91
CA ALA A 415 -16.26 4.15 6.52
C ALA A 415 -16.48 5.44 5.73
N ARG A 416 -17.54 6.21 5.99
CA ARG A 416 -17.78 7.49 5.30
C ARG A 416 -16.72 8.54 5.65
N THR A 417 -16.26 8.57 6.91
CA THR A 417 -15.15 9.41 7.36
C THR A 417 -13.86 9.06 6.63
N ALA A 418 -13.53 7.76 6.54
CA ALA A 418 -12.36 7.30 5.80
C ALA A 418 -12.45 7.58 4.28
N GLY A 419 -13.68 7.63 3.73
CA GLY A 419 -13.92 8.03 2.34
C GLY A 419 -13.66 9.52 2.11
N LEU A 420 -14.17 10.39 2.98
CA LEU A 420 -13.88 11.83 2.95
C LEU A 420 -12.38 12.13 3.08
N ALA A 421 -11.66 11.39 3.93
CA ALA A 421 -10.20 11.51 4.05
C ALA A 421 -9.46 11.08 2.77
N ARG A 422 -9.85 9.97 2.13
CA ARG A 422 -9.31 9.52 0.83
C ARG A 422 -9.57 10.52 -0.29
N LEU A 423 -10.77 11.11 -0.33
CA LEU A 423 -11.11 12.14 -1.30
C LEU A 423 -10.29 13.42 -1.06
N ALA A 424 -10.06 13.81 0.19
CA ALA A 424 -9.18 14.92 0.50
C ALA A 424 -7.73 14.69 0.03
N GLN A 425 -7.21 13.46 0.15
CA GLN A 425 -5.87 13.10 -0.36
C GLN A 425 -5.80 13.29 -1.90
N GLY A 426 -6.80 12.83 -2.65
CA GLY A 426 -6.85 13.03 -4.10
C GLY A 426 -7.07 14.49 -4.53
N LEU A 427 -7.90 15.25 -3.80
CA LEU A 427 -8.08 16.69 -4.02
C LEU A 427 -6.76 17.46 -3.79
N ALA A 428 -6.03 17.14 -2.72
CA ALA A 428 -4.72 17.75 -2.46
C ALA A 428 -3.68 17.37 -3.54
N ALA A 429 -3.73 16.15 -4.08
CA ALA A 429 -2.85 15.70 -5.17
C ALA A 429 -3.18 16.31 -6.55
N ASP A 430 -4.29 17.02 -6.67
CA ASP A 430 -4.69 17.83 -7.84
C ASP A 430 -4.57 19.35 -7.57
N GLY A 431 -3.93 19.74 -6.45
CA GLY A 431 -3.74 21.15 -6.05
C GLY A 431 -5.01 21.83 -5.53
N GLN A 432 -6.04 21.09 -5.13
CA GLN A 432 -7.30 21.63 -4.61
C GLN A 432 -7.29 21.66 -3.07
N VAL A 433 -6.29 22.32 -2.48
CA VAL A 433 -5.93 22.17 -1.07
C VAL A 433 -7.03 22.68 -0.11
N GLU A 434 -7.72 23.78 -0.39
CA GLU A 434 -8.86 24.20 0.44
C GLU A 434 -10.06 23.24 0.34
N ALA A 435 -10.28 22.62 -0.82
CA ALA A 435 -11.34 21.62 -0.98
C ALA A 435 -11.00 20.35 -0.18
N ALA A 436 -9.75 19.89 -0.26
CA ALA A 436 -9.23 18.81 0.58
C ALA A 436 -9.42 19.12 2.08
N ARG A 437 -9.01 20.32 2.51
CA ARG A 437 -9.16 20.78 3.90
C ARG A 437 -10.63 20.82 4.33
N GLN A 438 -11.55 21.27 3.48
CA GLN A 438 -12.98 21.23 3.78
C GLN A 438 -13.45 19.79 4.05
N ARG A 439 -13.07 18.83 3.20
CA ARG A 439 -13.49 17.42 3.38
C ARG A 439 -12.88 16.77 4.61
N LEU A 440 -11.67 17.18 5.03
CA LEU A 440 -11.07 16.75 6.30
C LEU A 440 -11.80 17.35 7.52
N LEU A 441 -12.31 18.58 7.43
CA LEU A 441 -13.15 19.17 8.49
C LEU A 441 -14.53 18.51 8.56
N GLU A 442 -15.14 18.17 7.43
CA GLU A 442 -16.38 17.37 7.35
C GLU A 442 -16.18 15.96 7.94
N ALA A 443 -15.07 15.30 7.59
CA ALA A 443 -14.67 14.00 8.13
C ALA A 443 -14.47 14.06 9.65
N ARG A 444 -13.75 15.07 10.16
CA ARG A 444 -13.55 15.29 11.60
C ARG A 444 -14.86 15.51 12.34
N ALA A 445 -15.76 16.33 11.81
CA ALA A 445 -17.08 16.55 12.39
C ALA A 445 -17.91 15.26 12.45
N LEU A 446 -17.80 14.40 11.44
CA LEU A 446 -18.45 13.09 11.41
C LEU A 446 -17.85 12.14 12.46
N ALA A 447 -16.52 12.05 12.57
CA ALA A 447 -15.82 11.27 13.61
C ALA A 447 -16.21 11.70 15.04
N LEU A 448 -16.29 13.01 15.29
CA LEU A 448 -16.70 13.57 16.58
C LEU A 448 -18.18 13.31 16.92
N SER A 449 -19.03 13.01 15.93
CA SER A 449 -20.43 12.66 16.18
C SER A 449 -20.65 11.20 16.62
N MET A 450 -19.63 10.34 16.47
CA MET A 450 -19.73 8.90 16.77
C MET A 450 -19.83 8.62 18.27
N SER A 451 -20.78 7.75 18.64
CA SER A 451 -21.03 7.36 20.03
C SER A 451 -20.15 6.22 20.54
N SER A 452 -19.51 5.46 19.64
CA SER A 452 -18.49 4.47 19.99
C SER A 452 -17.11 5.11 19.94
N GLY A 453 -16.46 5.23 21.09
CA GLY A 453 -15.15 5.87 21.20
C GLY A 453 -14.05 5.19 20.38
N SER A 454 -14.14 3.87 20.13
CA SER A 454 -13.14 3.17 19.31
C SER A 454 -13.31 3.48 17.83
N LEU A 455 -14.54 3.46 17.32
CA LEU A 455 -14.84 3.89 15.95
C LEU A 455 -14.52 5.38 15.75
N GLN A 456 -14.75 6.20 16.78
CA GLN A 456 -14.30 7.59 16.81
C GLN A 456 -12.78 7.72 16.73
N ALA A 457 -12.01 6.93 17.49
CA ALA A 457 -10.55 6.96 17.45
C ALA A 457 -10.00 6.45 16.10
N ASP A 458 -10.55 5.37 15.55
CA ASP A 458 -10.23 4.86 14.20
C ASP A 458 -10.52 5.92 13.12
N ALA A 459 -11.67 6.59 13.20
CA ALA A 459 -12.11 7.61 12.26
C ALA A 459 -11.28 8.92 12.40
N LEU A 460 -10.91 9.31 13.61
CA LEU A 460 -10.03 10.46 13.85
C LEU A 460 -8.58 10.19 13.39
N LEU A 461 -8.07 8.96 13.51
CA LEU A 461 -6.76 8.59 12.94
C LEU A 461 -6.78 8.76 11.41
N ALA A 462 -7.80 8.21 10.72
CA ALA A 462 -7.92 8.37 9.27
C ALA A 462 -8.01 9.85 8.82
N VAL A 463 -8.54 10.73 9.68
CA VAL A 463 -8.53 12.18 9.48
C VAL A 463 -7.13 12.77 9.66
N VAL A 464 -6.36 12.35 10.67
CA VAL A 464 -4.94 12.76 10.84
C VAL A 464 -4.10 12.33 9.64
N ASP A 465 -4.23 11.08 9.18
CA ASP A 465 -3.52 10.57 8.01
C ASP A 465 -3.85 11.40 6.75
N GLY A 466 -5.13 11.74 6.55
CA GLY A 466 -5.59 12.63 5.49
C GLY A 466 -5.03 14.05 5.60
N GLN A 467 -4.96 14.61 6.82
CA GLN A 467 -4.42 15.95 7.08
C GLN A 467 -2.91 16.02 6.84
N VAL A 468 -2.14 15.03 7.31
CA VAL A 468 -0.70 14.95 7.09
C VAL A 468 -0.37 14.77 5.61
N ILE A 469 -1.06 13.86 4.91
CA ILE A 469 -0.84 13.64 3.47
C ILE A 469 -1.22 14.88 2.65
N ALA A 470 -2.34 15.54 2.95
CA ALA A 470 -2.72 16.78 2.27
C ALA A 470 -1.70 17.91 2.50
N ALA A 471 -1.13 18.01 3.71
CA ALA A 471 -0.09 19.00 4.01
C ALA A 471 1.21 18.73 3.24
N LEU A 472 1.64 17.46 3.16
CA LEU A 472 2.81 17.02 2.41
C LEU A 472 2.69 17.36 0.92
N LEU A 473 1.50 17.18 0.33
CA LEU A 473 1.23 17.49 -1.06
C LEU A 473 1.24 19.01 -1.31
N ALA A 474 0.50 19.78 -0.51
CA ALA A 474 0.48 21.25 -0.60
C ALA A 474 1.90 21.87 -0.51
N TYR A 475 2.77 21.33 0.34
CA TYR A 475 4.17 21.78 0.45
C TYR A 475 5.04 21.46 -0.76
N GLN A 476 4.75 20.38 -1.49
CA GLN A 476 5.49 20.03 -2.71
C GLN A 476 5.13 20.97 -3.88
N ASP A 477 3.87 21.42 -3.95
CA ASP A 477 3.43 22.42 -4.93
C ASP A 477 3.72 23.87 -4.49
N GLY A 478 3.83 24.11 -3.18
CA GLY A 478 4.33 25.37 -2.58
C GLY A 478 3.28 26.27 -1.94
N GLU A 479 2.23 25.71 -1.31
CA GLU A 479 1.03 26.41 -0.80
C GLU A 479 0.84 26.41 0.74
#